data_AF-A0A969TTJ0-F1
#
_entry.id   AF-A0A969TTJ0-F1
#
_cell.length_a   1.000
_cell.length_b   1.000
_cell.length_c   1.000
_cell.angle_alpha   90.00
_cell.angle_beta   90.00
_cell.angle_gamma   90.00
#
_symmetry.space_group_name_H-M   'P 1'
#
loop_
_entity.id
_entity.type
_entity.pdbx_description
1 polymer ?
#
loop_
_entity_poly.entity_id
_entity_poly.type
_entity_poly.pdbx_seq_one_letter_code
_entity_poly.pdbx_strand_id
1 'polypeptide(L)'
;MTFLLLTSLLLHLASFFAIVILYRRQEASPSQDMDTKMRQMEDILAAYTEEMKDSNDQLLKEIQGTSKPEKTFKQTERNTNQVPPVYAPPFPEEQDTNMEVSDRAKVMQLYATGKKPAQIAEELQMGTGEVELLIRFHHQLEN
;
A
#
# COMPACT_ATOMS: atom_id res chain seq x y z
N MET A 1 -44.16 38.95 13.39
CA MET A 1 -43.11 39.19 12.37
C MET A 1 -41.72 39.27 12.99
N THR A 2 -41.49 40.17 13.95
CA THR A 2 -40.18 40.32 14.64
C THR A 2 -39.72 39.07 15.39
N PHE A 3 -40.63 38.31 16.00
CA PHE A 3 -40.30 37.06 16.71
C PHE A 3 -39.71 35.99 15.77
N LEU A 4 -40.26 35.81 14.57
CA LEU A 4 -39.75 34.86 13.58
C LEU A 4 -38.37 35.27 13.04
N LEU A 5 -38.12 36.58 12.90
CA LEU A 5 -36.81 37.09 12.51
C LEU A 5 -35.76 36.87 13.62
N LEU A 6 -36.16 37.07 14.88
CA LEU A 6 -35.27 36.87 16.03
C LEU A 6 -34.93 35.39 16.22
N THR A 7 -35.89 34.48 16.10
CA THR A 7 -35.65 33.03 16.20
C THR A 7 -34.79 32.52 15.05
N SER A 8 -35.02 33.02 13.82
CA SER A 8 -34.17 32.71 12.66
C SER A 8 -32.73 33.17 12.88
N LEU A 9 -32.52 34.41 13.33
CA LEU A 9 -31.18 34.94 13.62
C LEU A 9 -30.45 34.12 14.69
N LEU A 10 -31.17 33.73 15.76
CA LEU A 10 -30.60 32.96 16.87
C LEU A 10 -30.21 31.53 16.43
N LEU A 11 -31.01 30.91 15.55
CA LEU A 11 -30.69 29.60 14.96
C LEU A 11 -29.45 29.66 14.08
N HIS A 12 -29.30 30.71 13.26
CA HIS A 12 -28.10 30.87 12.43
C HIS A 12 -26.84 31.01 13.28
N LEU A 13 -26.88 31.80 14.36
CA LEU A 13 -25.76 31.92 15.30
C LEU A 13 -25.39 30.55 15.92
N ALA A 14 -26.39 29.76 16.30
CA ALA A 14 -26.17 28.40 16.81
C ALA A 14 -25.54 27.47 15.75
N SER A 15 -25.97 27.57 14.49
CA SER A 15 -25.37 26.81 13.38
C SER A 15 -23.91 27.19 13.13
N PHE A 16 -23.58 28.49 13.10
CA PHE A 16 -22.19 28.93 12.98
C PHE A 16 -21.33 28.44 14.16
N PHE A 17 -21.87 28.48 15.38
CA PHE A 17 -21.19 27.95 16.56
C PHE A 17 -20.92 26.44 16.45
N ALA A 18 -21.89 25.66 15.97
CA ALA A 18 -21.72 24.23 15.73
C ALA A 18 -20.67 23.95 14.65
N ILE A 19 -20.64 24.74 13.56
CA ILE A 19 -19.63 24.63 12.50
C ILE A 19 -18.22 24.86 13.07
N VAL A 20 -18.03 25.90 13.89
CA VAL A 20 -16.72 26.18 14.51
C VAL A 20 -16.28 25.04 15.43
N ILE A 21 -17.19 24.47 16.23
CA ILE A 21 -16.87 23.32 17.09
C ILE A 21 -16.44 22.11 16.27
N LEU A 22 -17.16 21.79 15.19
CA LEU A 22 -16.83 20.66 14.31
C LEU A 22 -15.51 20.88 13.58
N TYR A 23 -15.25 22.10 13.11
CA TYR A 23 -14.00 22.47 12.45
C TYR A 23 -12.79 22.25 13.38
N ARG A 24 -12.86 22.71 14.64
CA ARG A 24 -11.79 22.49 15.63
C ARG A 24 -11.61 21.02 16.02
N ARG A 25 -12.69 20.22 15.99
CA ARG A 25 -12.63 18.78 16.25
C ARG A 25 -11.98 18.01 15.11
N GLN A 26 -12.08 18.50 13.87
CA GLN A 26 -11.48 17.87 12.70
C GLN A 26 -9.96 18.08 12.64
N GLU A 27 -9.44 19.20 13.13
CA GLU A 27 -7.99 19.49 13.15
C GLU A 27 -7.21 18.70 14.22
N ALA A 28 -7.89 18.04 15.16
CA ALA A 28 -7.26 17.41 16.32
C ALA A 28 -6.61 16.03 16.07
N SER A 29 -6.78 15.38 14.91
CA SER A 29 -5.98 14.19 14.54
C SER A 29 -6.06 13.89 13.04
N PRO A 30 -4.97 14.14 12.31
CA PRO A 30 -4.49 13.10 11.39
C PRO A 30 -2.95 12.94 11.29
N SER A 31 -2.13 13.92 11.72
CA SER A 31 -0.68 13.92 11.44
C SER A 31 0.17 13.22 12.50
N GLN A 32 0.00 13.58 13.78
CA GLN A 32 0.84 13.03 14.86
C GLN A 32 0.65 11.52 15.04
N ASP A 33 -0.57 11.01 14.85
CA ASP A 33 -0.86 9.58 14.92
C ASP A 33 -0.20 8.80 13.77
N MET A 34 -0.09 9.39 12.57
CA MET A 34 0.53 8.72 11.44
C MET A 34 2.05 8.66 11.55
N ASP A 35 2.70 9.74 11.98
CA ASP A 35 4.14 9.73 12.25
C ASP A 35 4.50 8.69 13.33
N THR A 36 3.66 8.60 14.36
CA THR A 36 3.84 7.63 15.46
C THR A 36 3.60 6.19 15.00
N LYS A 37 2.59 5.94 14.17
CA LYS A 37 2.32 4.63 13.57
C LYS A 37 3.41 4.21 12.59
N MET A 38 3.94 5.14 11.81
CA MET A 38 5.02 4.88 10.85
C MET A 38 6.29 4.44 11.57
N ARG A 39 6.67 5.10 12.67
CA ARG A 39 7.81 4.70 13.51
C ARG A 39 7.65 3.31 14.10
N GLN A 40 6.47 2.99 14.64
CA GLN A 40 6.20 1.64 15.18
C GLN A 40 6.28 0.58 14.07
N MET A 41 5.84 0.90 12.85
CA MET A 41 5.95 0.01 11.72
C MET A 41 7.41 -0.21 11.29
N GLU A 42 8.22 0.85 11.26
CA GLU A 42 9.66 0.76 11.00
C GLU A 42 10.36 -0.14 12.02
N ASP A 43 10.08 0.00 13.32
CA ASP A 43 10.65 -0.82 14.38
C ASP A 43 10.31 -2.31 14.21
N ILE A 44 9.06 -2.63 13.88
CA ILE A 44 8.61 -4.02 13.65
C ILE A 44 9.31 -4.61 12.41
N LEU A 45 9.41 -3.85 11.32
CA LEU A 45 10.07 -4.31 10.09
C LEU A 45 11.57 -4.52 10.31
N ALA A 46 12.22 -3.66 11.09
CA ALA A 46 13.62 -3.79 11.45
C ALA A 46 13.85 -5.08 12.27
N ALA A 47 13.02 -5.32 13.29
CA ALA A 47 13.09 -6.53 14.10
C ALA A 47 12.91 -7.81 13.26
N TYR A 48 11.93 -7.82 12.36
CA TYR A 48 11.70 -8.95 11.46
C TYR A 48 12.85 -9.20 10.49
N THR A 49 13.42 -8.12 9.94
CA THR A 49 14.57 -8.22 9.03
C THR A 49 15.81 -8.77 9.75
N GLU A 50 16.01 -8.35 11.00
CA GLU A 50 17.09 -8.87 11.86
C GLU A 50 16.88 -10.35 12.17
N GLU A 51 15.66 -10.75 12.56
CA GLU A 51 15.30 -12.14 12.82
C GLU A 51 15.52 -13.04 11.60
N MET A 52 15.09 -12.60 10.42
CA MET A 52 15.31 -13.34 9.17
C MET A 52 16.79 -13.46 8.82
N LYS A 53 17.58 -12.42 9.06
CA LYS A 53 19.02 -12.45 8.83
C LYS A 53 19.70 -13.45 9.78
N ASP A 54 19.34 -13.44 11.06
CA ASP A 54 19.86 -14.38 12.05
C ASP A 54 19.48 -15.83 11.71
N SER A 55 18.23 -16.05 11.26
CA SER A 55 17.77 -17.35 10.77
C SER A 55 18.58 -17.85 9.56
N ASN A 56 18.87 -16.98 8.60
CA ASN A 56 19.73 -17.32 7.46
C ASN A 56 21.15 -17.70 7.89
N ASP A 57 21.74 -16.96 8.83
CA ASP A 57 23.09 -17.25 9.36
C ASP A 57 23.12 -18.58 10.14
N GLN A 58 22.05 -18.88 10.88
CA GLN A 58 21.89 -20.15 11.61
C GLN A 58 21.77 -21.35 10.66
N LEU A 59 20.94 -21.24 9.62
CA LEU A 59 20.80 -22.25 8.57
C LEU A 59 22.12 -22.49 7.84
N LEU A 60 22.84 -21.41 7.49
CA LEU A 60 24.13 -21.50 6.84
C LEU A 60 25.14 -22.27 7.70
N LYS A 61 25.14 -22.04 9.02
CA LYS A 61 26.00 -22.73 9.97
C LYS A 61 25.67 -24.21 10.12
N GLU A 62 24.39 -24.59 10.08
CA GLU A 62 23.95 -25.99 10.13
C GLU A 62 24.31 -26.77 8.86
N ILE A 63 24.16 -26.14 7.69
CA ILE A 63 24.55 -26.70 6.40
C ILE A 63 26.09 -26.87 6.32
N GLN A 64 26.86 -25.89 6.76
CA GLN A 64 28.33 -25.98 6.77
C GLN A 64 28.85 -26.96 7.83
N GLY A 65 28.17 -27.05 8.98
CA GLY A 65 28.52 -27.96 10.08
C GLY A 65 28.27 -29.44 9.77
N THR A 66 27.42 -29.77 8.79
CA THR A 66 27.10 -31.14 8.38
C THR A 66 27.94 -31.66 7.20
N SER A 67 28.93 -30.88 6.75
CA SER A 67 29.82 -31.24 5.65
C SER A 67 30.93 -32.22 6.07
N LYS A 68 30.59 -33.50 6.28
CA LYS A 68 31.50 -34.62 6.02
C LYS A 68 31.28 -35.04 4.55
N PRO A 69 32.34 -35.17 3.72
CA PRO A 69 32.16 -35.33 2.28
C PRO A 69 31.78 -36.77 1.95
N GLU A 70 30.49 -37.06 1.85
CA GLU A 70 30.04 -38.30 1.20
C GLU A 70 29.87 -38.05 -0.30
N LYS A 71 30.85 -38.56 -1.04
CA LYS A 71 30.86 -38.61 -2.50
C LYS A 71 29.65 -39.39 -2.98
N THR A 72 28.82 -38.78 -3.83
CA THR A 72 28.45 -39.29 -5.16
C THR A 72 27.41 -38.34 -5.77
N PHE A 73 27.90 -37.37 -6.56
CA PHE A 73 27.12 -36.84 -7.66
C PHE A 73 28.01 -36.97 -8.90
N LYS A 74 27.62 -37.88 -9.81
CA LYS A 74 28.33 -38.06 -11.08
C LYS A 74 28.07 -36.82 -11.93
N GLN A 75 29.04 -35.92 -11.98
CA GLN A 75 29.05 -34.77 -12.87
C GLN A 75 29.70 -35.18 -14.19
N THR A 76 28.88 -35.33 -15.24
CA THR A 76 29.35 -35.28 -16.62
C THR A 76 29.90 -33.87 -16.87
N GLU A 77 31.12 -33.81 -17.37
CA GLU A 77 31.83 -32.57 -17.67
C GLU A 77 31.08 -31.70 -18.70
N ARG A 78 30.91 -30.41 -18.39
CA ARG A 78 30.92 -29.36 -19.42
C ARG A 78 31.44 -28.05 -18.83
N ASN A 79 32.58 -27.64 -19.36
CA ASN A 79 33.32 -26.42 -19.05
C ASN A 79 32.66 -25.19 -19.71
N THR A 80 32.50 -24.10 -18.95
CA THR A 80 32.97 -22.72 -19.25
C THR A 80 31.99 -21.67 -18.71
N ASN A 81 32.52 -20.79 -17.84
CA ASN A 81 32.01 -19.49 -17.38
C ASN A 81 30.61 -19.46 -16.73
N GLN A 82 30.55 -19.51 -15.40
CA GLN A 82 29.38 -19.07 -14.65
C GLN A 82 29.81 -18.05 -13.59
N VAL A 83 29.40 -16.81 -13.83
CA VAL A 83 29.27 -15.77 -12.80
C VAL A 83 28.35 -16.35 -11.71
N PRO A 84 28.66 -16.23 -10.42
CA PRO A 84 27.74 -16.69 -9.38
C PRO A 84 26.35 -16.09 -9.63
N PRO A 85 25.27 -16.87 -9.51
CA PRO A 85 23.93 -16.35 -9.76
C PRO A 85 23.71 -15.15 -8.85
N VAL A 86 23.46 -13.98 -9.45
CA VAL A 86 22.99 -12.81 -8.72
C VAL A 86 21.71 -13.24 -8.04
N TYR A 87 21.72 -13.27 -6.71
CA TYR A 87 20.54 -13.60 -5.93
C TYR A 87 19.45 -12.57 -6.23
N ALA A 88 18.45 -12.97 -7.02
CA ALA A 88 17.17 -12.29 -7.09
C ALA A 88 16.31 -12.94 -6.00
N PRO A 89 15.91 -12.20 -4.95
CA PRO A 89 14.97 -12.74 -3.97
C PRO A 89 13.75 -13.28 -4.73
N PRO A 90 13.19 -14.43 -4.31
CA PRO A 90 11.95 -14.91 -4.89
C PRO A 90 10.95 -13.76 -4.80
N PHE A 91 10.37 -13.38 -5.93
CA PHE A 91 9.13 -12.61 -5.87
C PHE A 91 8.21 -13.37 -4.94
N PRO A 92 7.55 -12.70 -3.98
CA PRO A 92 6.57 -13.36 -3.13
C PRO A 92 5.73 -14.22 -4.06
N GLU A 93 5.77 -15.54 -3.84
CA GLU A 93 4.81 -16.43 -4.49
C GLU A 93 3.48 -15.74 -4.27
N GLU A 94 2.70 -15.56 -5.33
CA GLU A 94 1.35 -15.01 -5.25
C GLU A 94 0.57 -15.92 -4.30
N GLN A 95 0.74 -15.67 -3.01
CA GLN A 95 -0.22 -16.03 -2.02
C GLN A 95 -1.45 -15.34 -2.56
N ASP A 96 -2.46 -16.15 -2.81
CA ASP A 96 -3.84 -15.76 -2.99
C ASP A 96 -4.34 -15.08 -1.69
N THR A 97 -3.56 -14.12 -1.15
CA THR A 97 -4.11 -12.83 -0.83
C THR A 97 -4.95 -12.48 -2.04
N ASN A 98 -6.25 -12.63 -1.86
CA ASN A 98 -7.23 -11.93 -2.64
C ASN A 98 -6.84 -10.45 -2.51
N MET A 99 -5.84 -10.02 -3.29
CA MET A 99 -5.53 -8.65 -3.59
C MET A 99 -6.79 -8.24 -4.28
N GLU A 100 -7.75 -7.78 -3.47
CA GLU A 100 -8.86 -6.99 -3.94
C GLU A 100 -8.18 -5.80 -4.60
N VAL A 101 -7.94 -5.95 -5.91
CA VAL A 101 -7.23 -4.98 -6.74
C VAL A 101 -7.99 -3.70 -6.50
N SER A 102 -7.37 -2.79 -5.74
CA SER A 102 -8.04 -1.57 -5.28
C SER A 102 -8.77 -0.94 -6.45
N ASP A 103 -9.97 -0.42 -6.21
CA ASP A 103 -10.81 0.17 -7.27
C ASP A 103 -10.02 1.13 -8.17
N ARG A 104 -9.06 1.86 -7.58
CA ARG A 104 -8.10 2.72 -8.31
C ARG A 104 -7.22 1.94 -9.29
N ALA A 105 -6.62 0.84 -8.88
CA ALA A 105 -5.77 0.00 -9.73
C ALA A 105 -6.58 -0.61 -10.89
N LYS A 106 -7.82 -1.00 -10.63
CA LYS A 106 -8.74 -1.51 -11.65
C LYS A 106 -9.13 -0.43 -12.67
N VAL A 107 -9.40 0.79 -12.20
CA VAL A 107 -9.60 1.97 -13.08
C VAL A 107 -8.36 2.24 -13.93
N MET A 108 -7.16 2.20 -13.36
CA MET A 108 -5.92 2.45 -14.10
C MET A 108 -5.66 1.38 -15.16
N GLN A 109 -5.88 0.10 -14.84
CA GLN A 109 -5.73 -0.99 -15.80
C GLN A 109 -6.64 -0.78 -17.03
N LEU A 110 -7.92 -0.52 -16.80
CA LEU A 110 -8.90 -0.32 -17.87
C LEU A 110 -8.60 0.96 -18.68
N TYR A 111 -8.15 2.03 -18.02
CA TYR A 111 -7.73 3.25 -18.68
C TYR A 111 -6.47 3.05 -19.55
N ALA A 112 -5.49 2.28 -19.05
CA ALA A 112 -4.29 1.91 -19.80
C ALA A 112 -4.62 1.06 -21.04
N THR A 113 -5.69 0.25 -21.00
CA THR A 113 -6.20 -0.45 -22.20
C THR A 113 -6.94 0.46 -23.20
N GLY A 114 -7.03 1.76 -22.93
CA GLY A 114 -7.63 2.77 -23.81
C GLY A 114 -9.15 2.90 -23.69
N LYS A 115 -9.78 2.35 -22.64
CA LYS A 115 -11.23 2.52 -22.41
C LYS A 115 -11.56 3.95 -21.99
N LYS A 116 -12.75 4.42 -22.38
CA LYS A 116 -13.23 5.76 -21.99
C LYS A 116 -13.71 5.75 -20.53
N PRO A 117 -13.56 6.86 -19.77
CA PRO A 117 -13.98 6.93 -18.36
C PRO A 117 -15.43 6.52 -18.10
N ALA A 118 -16.35 6.84 -19.03
CA ALA A 118 -17.75 6.44 -18.92
C ALA A 118 -17.98 4.92 -19.00
N GLN A 119 -17.15 4.21 -19.78
CA GLN A 119 -17.22 2.76 -19.91
C GLN A 119 -16.63 2.06 -18.68
N ILE A 120 -15.57 2.65 -18.13
CA ILE A 120 -14.95 2.18 -16.87
C ILE A 120 -15.94 2.34 -15.71
N ALA A 121 -16.66 3.46 -15.66
CA ALA A 121 -17.70 3.73 -14.67
C ALA A 121 -18.84 2.69 -14.72
N GLU A 122 -19.31 2.34 -15.92
CA GLU A 122 -20.34 1.30 -16.12
C GLU A 122 -19.85 -0.09 -15.71
N GLU A 123 -18.62 -0.44 -16.08
CA GLU A 123 -18.02 -1.76 -15.82
C GLU A 123 -17.69 -1.98 -14.33
N LEU A 124 -17.35 -0.90 -13.61
CA LEU A 124 -17.01 -0.96 -12.19
C LEU A 124 -18.15 -0.50 -11.26
N GLN A 125 -19.32 -0.16 -11.82
CA GLN A 125 -20.45 0.43 -11.07
C GLN A 125 -20.04 1.68 -10.25
N MET A 126 -19.13 2.48 -10.79
CA MET A 126 -18.62 3.72 -10.18
C MET A 126 -19.23 4.95 -10.86
N GLY A 127 -19.16 6.13 -10.21
CA GLY A 127 -19.57 7.37 -10.86
C GLY A 127 -18.57 7.81 -11.94
N THR A 128 -19.03 8.33 -13.08
CA THR A 128 -18.15 8.87 -14.14
C THR A 128 -17.18 9.93 -13.61
N GLY A 129 -17.63 10.77 -12.68
CA GLY A 129 -16.78 11.78 -12.03
C GLY A 129 -15.77 11.18 -11.06
N GLU A 130 -16.07 10.06 -10.39
CA GLU A 130 -15.16 9.37 -9.49
C GLU A 130 -14.02 8.73 -10.27
N VAL A 131 -14.33 8.09 -11.40
CA VAL A 131 -13.34 7.52 -12.33
C VAL A 131 -12.42 8.62 -12.87
N GLU A 132 -12.98 9.75 -13.30
CA GLU A 132 -12.19 10.86 -13.83
C GLU A 132 -11.28 11.47 -12.76
N LEU A 133 -11.78 11.58 -11.52
CA LEU A 133 -11.00 12.06 -10.38
C LEU A 133 -9.82 11.13 -10.08
N LEU A 134 -10.05 9.81 -10.10
CA LEU A 134 -8.99 8.81 -9.89
C LEU A 134 -7.89 8.88 -10.97
N ILE A 135 -8.26 9.10 -12.23
CA ILE A 135 -7.31 9.28 -13.33
C ILE A 135 -6.48 10.56 -13.13
N ARG A 136 -7.12 11.67 -12.77
CA ARG A 136 -6.42 12.95 -12.53
C ARG A 136 -5.43 12.86 -11.37
N PHE A 137 -5.81 12.20 -10.27
CA PHE A 137 -4.90 11.96 -9.15
C PHE A 137 -3.70 11.07 -9.50
N HIS A 138 -3.81 10.20 -10.51
CA HIS A 138 -2.65 9.44 -10.99
C HIS A 138 -1.71 10.33 -11.79
N HIS A 139 -2.26 11.08 -12.75
CA HIS A 139 -1.46 11.95 -13.62
C HIS A 139 -0.70 13.04 -12.84
N GLN A 140 -1.24 13.49 -11.71
CA GLN A 140 -0.61 14.49 -10.85
C GLN A 140 0.52 13.92 -9.97
N LEU A 141 0.64 12.60 -9.82
CA LEU A 141 1.73 11.95 -9.07
C LEU A 141 2.93 11.58 -9.96
N GLU A 142 2.74 11.51 -11.28
CA GLU A 142 3.80 11.23 -12.27
C GLU A 142 4.56 12.48 -12.76
N ASN A 143 4.16 13.68 -12.31
CA ASN A 143 4.81 14.97 -12.59
C ASN A 143 5.28 15.65 -11.31
#